data_AF-A0A1I3FIY2-F1
#
_entry.id   AF-A0A1I3FIY2-F1
#
_cell.length_a   1.000
_cell.length_b   1.000
_cell.length_c   1.000
_cell.angle_alpha   90.00
_cell.angle_beta   90.00
_cell.angle_gamma   90.00
#
_symmetry.space_group_name_H-M   'P 1'
#
loop_
_entity.id
_entity.type
_entity.pdbx_description
1 polymer ?
#
loop_
_entity_poly.entity_id
_entity_poly.type
_entity_poly.pdbx_seq_one_letter_code
_entity_poly.pdbx_strand_id
1 'polypeptide(L)'
;MRRGYKERIIIILLISMFGLIGCGKEKPEKVYSSVIEAMSEDEAYAYVERPEGGLPVLLIAEGTYSYDEDTEAAITCRVYYAWDGEVKEIGTVESLGTAYPVRYDENWIYAAGGHFAAQYAVDDSQKQLVAVKYVNENFDTDGNASYTYFDSENGEQETQDPSYFENMFEIYEKAKIVNFKR
;
A
#
# COMPACT_ATOMS: atom_id res chain seq x y z
N MET A 1 8.19 -34.77 71.15
CA MET A 1 7.83 -33.35 70.92
C MET A 1 9.08 -32.54 70.65
N ARG A 2 9.03 -31.64 69.65
CA ARG A 2 10.07 -30.70 69.15
C ARG A 2 10.97 -31.20 68.00
N ARG A 3 10.53 -30.80 66.79
CA ARG A 3 11.25 -30.60 65.53
C ARG A 3 12.67 -30.05 65.71
N GLY A 4 13.62 -30.58 64.94
CA GLY A 4 14.97 -30.02 64.78
C GLY A 4 15.45 -30.16 63.33
N TYR A 5 15.63 -28.99 62.70
CA TYR A 5 16.53 -28.66 61.59
C TYR A 5 16.51 -29.51 60.30
N LYS A 6 15.68 -29.06 59.35
CA LYS A 6 15.93 -29.30 57.91
C LYS A 6 16.98 -28.29 57.43
N GLU A 7 17.93 -28.80 56.66
CA GLU A 7 19.06 -28.07 56.11
C GLU A 7 18.65 -26.91 55.20
N ARG A 8 19.46 -25.85 55.26
CA ARG A 8 19.34 -24.63 54.46
C ARG A 8 19.88 -24.91 53.06
N ILE A 9 19.03 -24.83 52.03
CA ILE A 9 19.48 -24.64 50.65
C ILE A 9 19.19 -23.19 50.27
N ILE A 10 20.26 -22.51 49.86
CA ILE A 10 20.34 -21.10 49.51
C ILE A 10 19.71 -20.86 48.14
N ILE A 11 18.99 -19.74 48.05
CA ILE A 11 18.31 -19.15 46.91
C ILE A 11 19.30 -18.80 45.79
N ILE A 12 18.99 -19.17 44.55
CA ILE A 12 19.25 -18.32 43.36
C ILE A 12 18.01 -18.41 42.45
N LEU A 13 17.08 -17.48 42.62
CA LEU A 13 16.03 -17.20 41.65
C LEU A 13 16.66 -16.35 40.54
N LEU A 14 17.12 -17.01 39.48
CA LEU A 14 17.44 -16.36 38.21
C LEU A 14 16.11 -15.91 37.59
N ILE A 15 15.62 -14.76 38.03
CA ILE A 15 14.70 -13.95 37.22
C ILE A 15 15.57 -13.44 36.08
N SER A 16 15.67 -14.24 35.01
CA SER A 16 16.09 -13.74 33.72
C SER A 16 15.03 -12.74 33.29
N MET A 17 15.30 -11.49 33.65
CA MET A 17 14.72 -10.32 33.03
C MET A 17 15.17 -10.38 31.56
N PHE A 18 14.47 -11.21 30.77
CA PHE A 18 14.47 -11.09 29.32
C PHE A 18 14.02 -9.66 29.09
N GLY A 19 15.00 -8.80 28.83
CA GLY A 19 14.77 -7.46 28.37
C GLY A 19 13.82 -7.59 27.20
N LEU A 20 12.59 -7.11 27.41
CA LEU A 20 11.79 -6.59 26.34
C LEU A 20 12.64 -5.48 25.72
N ILE A 21 13.50 -5.84 24.77
CA ILE A 21 13.81 -5.00 23.63
C ILE A 21 12.50 -4.97 22.85
N GLY A 22 11.51 -4.28 23.42
CA GLY A 22 10.43 -3.71 22.65
C GLY A 22 11.14 -2.71 21.77
N CYS A 23 11.54 -3.14 20.58
CA CYS A 23 11.75 -2.26 19.47
C CYS A 23 10.36 -1.64 19.24
N GLY A 24 10.05 -0.59 20.01
CA GLY A 24 8.78 0.11 19.93
C GLY A 24 8.79 0.80 18.58
N LYS A 25 8.36 0.09 17.54
CA LYS A 25 8.14 0.69 16.23
C LYS A 25 7.21 1.87 16.47
N GLU A 26 7.67 3.06 16.10
CA GLU A 26 6.85 4.26 16.23
C GLU A 26 5.56 4.04 15.46
N LYS A 27 4.44 4.48 16.03
CA LYS A 27 3.15 4.32 15.38
C LYS A 27 3.14 5.12 14.06
N PRO A 28 2.53 4.60 12.98
CA PRO A 28 2.54 5.27 11.68
C PRO A 28 2.08 6.73 11.75
N GLU A 29 1.09 7.04 12.57
CA GLU A 29 0.55 8.40 12.74
C GLU A 29 1.59 9.38 13.28
N LYS A 30 2.52 8.90 14.11
CA LYS A 30 3.62 9.73 14.61
C LYS A 30 4.67 9.94 13.53
N VAL A 31 4.99 8.91 12.75
CA VAL A 31 6.01 8.99 11.69
C VAL A 31 5.57 9.94 10.59
N TYR A 32 4.31 9.87 10.20
CA TYR A 32 3.75 10.66 9.11
C TYR A 32 3.09 11.97 9.55
N SER A 33 3.23 12.37 10.82
CA SER A 33 2.48 13.50 11.38
C SER A 33 2.71 14.80 10.63
N SER A 34 3.94 15.05 10.17
CA SER A 34 4.26 16.28 9.41
C SER A 34 3.53 16.37 8.07
N VAL A 35 3.26 15.25 7.41
CA VAL A 35 2.49 15.22 6.16
C VAL A 35 1.00 15.41 6.46
N ILE A 36 0.49 14.70 7.48
CA ILE A 36 -0.92 14.73 7.87
C ILE A 36 -1.33 16.11 8.41
N GLU A 37 -0.49 16.73 9.25
CA GLU A 37 -0.72 18.07 9.80
C GLU A 37 -0.66 19.17 8.74
N ALA A 38 -0.01 18.90 7.60
CA ALA A 38 0.09 19.83 6.48
C ALA A 38 -1.03 19.66 5.43
N MET A 39 -1.92 18.68 5.61
CA MET A 39 -3.05 18.46 4.70
C MET A 39 -4.00 19.67 4.68
N SER A 40 -4.55 19.95 3.52
CA SER A 40 -5.67 20.88 3.39
C SER A 40 -6.99 20.25 3.86
N GLU A 41 -8.01 21.08 4.10
CA GLU A 41 -9.32 20.62 4.62
C GLU A 41 -10.07 19.65 3.69
N ASP A 42 -9.73 19.68 2.39
CA ASP A 42 -10.36 18.86 1.35
C ASP A 42 -9.65 17.52 1.15
N GLU A 43 -8.42 17.39 1.66
CA GLU A 43 -7.64 16.16 1.55
C GLU A 43 -8.07 15.12 2.58
N ALA A 44 -7.85 13.86 2.23
CA ALA A 44 -8.08 12.73 3.12
C ALA A 44 -6.89 11.76 3.02
N TYR A 45 -6.67 10.95 4.05
CA TYR A 45 -5.55 10.03 4.10
C TYR A 45 -5.98 8.58 4.37
N ALA A 46 -5.14 7.65 3.95
CA ALA A 46 -5.28 6.23 4.26
C ALA A 46 -3.91 5.59 4.46
N TYR A 47 -3.89 4.48 5.19
CA TYR A 47 -2.72 3.63 5.31
C TYR A 47 -2.96 2.34 4.53
N VAL A 48 -1.95 1.93 3.76
CA VAL A 48 -1.91 0.64 3.06
C VAL A 48 -0.75 -0.18 3.61
N GLU A 49 -1.04 -1.38 4.09
CA GLU A 49 -0.04 -2.29 4.65
C GLU A 49 0.90 -2.84 3.58
N ARG A 50 2.13 -3.18 3.98
CA ARG A 50 3.14 -3.82 3.12
C ARG A 50 3.34 -5.29 3.50
N PRO A 51 3.64 -6.18 2.54
CA PRO A 51 3.74 -7.62 2.80
C PRO A 51 5.00 -7.98 3.61
N GLU A 52 6.10 -7.26 3.41
CA GLU A 52 7.41 -7.54 4.05
C GLU A 52 7.49 -7.02 5.49
N GLY A 53 6.41 -6.43 6.00
CA GLY A 53 6.41 -5.66 7.24
C GLY A 53 7.20 -4.36 7.09
N GLY A 54 7.08 -3.48 8.09
CA GLY A 54 7.64 -2.14 8.02
C GLY A 54 6.60 -1.12 8.45
N LEU A 55 6.80 0.13 8.05
CA LEU A 55 5.72 1.12 8.12
C LEU A 55 4.72 0.84 6.99
N PRO A 56 3.42 1.10 7.21
CA PRO A 56 2.47 1.16 6.11
C PRO A 56 2.80 2.34 5.20
N VAL A 57 2.34 2.27 3.96
CA VAL A 57 2.37 3.36 2.99
C VAL A 57 1.28 4.36 3.35
N LEU A 58 1.61 5.65 3.38
CA LEU A 58 0.63 6.72 3.55
C LEU A 58 0.14 7.17 2.17
N LEU A 59 -1.16 7.21 1.98
CA LEU A 59 -1.81 7.77 0.79
C LEU A 59 -2.53 9.05 1.17
N ILE A 60 -2.32 10.13 0.42
CA ILE A 60 -3.06 11.39 0.55
C ILE A 60 -3.88 11.61 -0.71
N ALA A 61 -5.19 11.56 -0.59
CA ALA A 61 -6.12 11.88 -1.67
C ALA A 61 -6.38 13.39 -1.71
N GLU A 62 -6.30 13.99 -2.90
CA GLU A 62 -6.64 15.40 -3.14
C GLU A 62 -8.15 15.67 -3.02
N GLY A 63 -8.96 14.63 -3.17
CA GLY A 63 -10.40 14.66 -2.96
C GLY A 63 -10.98 13.25 -2.90
N THR A 64 -12.10 13.10 -2.21
CA THR A 64 -12.81 11.83 -2.06
C THR A 64 -14.24 11.92 -2.55
N TYR A 65 -14.85 10.75 -2.76
CA TYR A 65 -16.26 10.60 -3.02
C TYR A 65 -16.80 9.37 -2.28
N SER A 66 -18.07 9.43 -1.87
CA SER A 66 -18.77 8.27 -1.33
C SER A 66 -18.94 7.24 -2.45
N TYR A 67 -18.27 6.10 -2.29
CA TYR A 67 -18.40 4.94 -3.17
C TYR A 67 -19.56 4.05 -2.73
N ASP A 68 -19.69 3.87 -1.42
CA ASP A 68 -20.81 3.23 -0.74
C ASP A 68 -21.04 3.89 0.63
N GLU A 69 -21.89 3.30 1.48
CA GLU A 69 -22.26 3.85 2.78
C GLU A 69 -21.06 4.02 3.74
N ASP A 70 -20.03 3.19 3.62
CA ASP A 70 -18.91 3.12 4.57
C ASP A 70 -17.54 3.49 3.93
N THR A 71 -17.51 3.70 2.61
CA THR A 71 -16.28 3.86 1.83
C THR A 71 -16.19 5.22 1.16
N GLU A 72 -15.22 6.01 1.60
CA GLU A 72 -14.76 7.22 0.91
C GLU A 72 -13.60 6.85 0.01
N ALA A 73 -13.84 6.83 -1.29
CA ALA A 73 -12.86 6.46 -2.30
C ALA A 73 -12.20 7.69 -2.93
N ALA A 74 -11.05 7.49 -3.57
CA ALA A 74 -10.39 8.52 -4.36
C ALA A 74 -10.01 7.98 -5.74
N ILE A 75 -9.90 8.89 -6.71
CA ILE A 75 -9.41 8.61 -8.07
C ILE A 75 -7.89 8.82 -8.12
N THR A 76 -7.38 9.82 -7.39
CA THR A 76 -5.97 10.17 -7.33
C THR A 76 -5.47 10.20 -5.89
N CYS A 77 -4.23 9.77 -5.67
CA CYS A 77 -3.54 10.00 -4.41
C CYS A 77 -2.03 10.15 -4.58
N ARG A 78 -1.45 11.02 -3.76
CA ARG A 78 -0.01 11.11 -3.54
C ARG A 78 0.40 10.01 -2.57
N VAL A 79 1.53 9.37 -2.85
CA VAL A 79 2.02 8.22 -2.09
C VAL A 79 3.26 8.63 -1.31
N TYR A 80 3.25 8.33 -0.01
CA TYR A 80 4.31 8.66 0.92
C TYR A 80 4.86 7.40 1.59
N TYR A 81 6.17 7.38 1.76
CA TYR A 81 6.85 6.36 2.53
C TYR A 81 8.00 6.93 3.35
N ALA A 82 8.31 6.28 4.47
CA ALA A 82 9.42 6.69 5.32
C ALA A 82 10.55 5.66 5.32
N TRP A 83 11.76 6.12 5.01
CA TRP A 83 13.00 5.35 5.20
C TRP A 83 13.88 6.06 6.21
N ASP A 84 14.42 5.31 7.17
CA ASP A 84 15.38 5.83 8.16
C ASP A 84 14.89 7.09 8.91
N GLY A 85 13.57 7.20 9.11
CA GLY A 85 12.91 8.34 9.76
C GLY A 85 12.63 9.55 8.86
N GLU A 86 12.99 9.49 7.58
CA GLU A 86 12.71 10.53 6.58
C GLU A 86 11.49 10.14 5.75
N VAL A 87 10.40 10.91 5.86
CA VAL A 87 9.19 10.75 5.04
C VAL A 87 9.39 11.42 3.68
N LYS A 88 9.07 10.71 2.60
CA LYS A 88 9.16 11.19 1.22
C LYS A 88 7.85 10.96 0.49
N GLU A 89 7.50 11.90 -0.38
CA GLU A 89 6.59 11.62 -1.49
C GLU A 89 7.35 10.77 -2.51
N ILE A 90 6.80 9.62 -2.85
CA ILE A 90 7.47 8.61 -3.69
C ILE A 90 6.80 8.45 -5.05
N GLY A 91 5.61 9.03 -5.24
CA GLY A 91 4.90 9.02 -6.50
C GLY A 91 3.43 9.36 -6.33
N THR A 92 2.69 9.19 -7.42
CA THR A 92 1.24 9.41 -7.47
C THR A 92 0.59 8.18 -8.11
N VAL A 93 -0.60 7.82 -7.62
CA VAL A 93 -1.47 6.83 -8.26
C VAL A 93 -2.66 7.59 -8.84
N GLU A 94 -2.94 7.36 -10.12
CA GLU A 94 -4.02 8.02 -10.85
C GLU A 94 -4.87 6.98 -11.58
N SER A 95 -6.10 6.81 -11.11
CA SER A 95 -7.17 6.15 -11.86
C SER A 95 -7.92 7.16 -12.73
N LEU A 96 -8.81 6.69 -13.61
CA LEU A 96 -9.64 7.57 -14.45
C LEU A 96 -11.13 7.25 -14.32
N GLY A 97 -11.82 8.05 -13.50
CA GLY A 97 -13.28 8.02 -13.33
C GLY A 97 -13.73 7.32 -12.05
N THR A 98 -14.91 7.67 -11.56
CA THR A 98 -15.44 7.19 -10.27
C THR A 98 -15.77 5.69 -10.23
N ALA A 99 -15.88 5.05 -11.41
CA ALA A 99 -16.01 3.59 -11.52
C ALA A 99 -14.70 2.85 -11.18
N TYR A 100 -13.57 3.56 -11.17
CA TYR A 100 -12.25 2.99 -10.98
C TYR A 100 -11.55 3.62 -9.76
N PRO A 101 -12.02 3.40 -8.53
CA PRO A 101 -11.33 3.91 -7.34
C PRO A 101 -9.89 3.38 -7.24
N VAL A 102 -9.01 4.07 -6.53
CA VAL A 102 -7.72 3.50 -6.12
C VAL A 102 -7.97 2.29 -5.23
N ARG A 103 -7.29 1.19 -5.53
CA ARG A 103 -7.42 -0.09 -4.82
C ARG A 103 -6.08 -0.56 -4.28
N TYR A 104 -6.12 -1.52 -3.37
CA TYR A 104 -4.93 -2.13 -2.80
C TYR A 104 -5.19 -3.57 -2.37
N ASP A 105 -4.11 -4.34 -2.26
CA ASP A 105 -4.10 -5.60 -1.53
C ASP A 105 -2.86 -5.68 -0.64
N GLU A 106 -2.47 -6.88 -0.23
CA GLU A 106 -1.30 -7.09 0.62
C GLU A 106 0.03 -6.78 -0.09
N ASN A 107 0.06 -6.68 -1.41
CA ASN A 107 1.27 -6.54 -2.22
C ASN A 107 1.32 -5.20 -2.95
N TRP A 108 0.23 -4.77 -3.56
CA TRP A 108 0.23 -3.69 -4.56
C TRP A 108 -0.83 -2.63 -4.30
N ILE A 109 -0.55 -1.43 -4.79
CA ILE A 109 -1.55 -0.37 -5.00
C ILE A 109 -1.96 -0.44 -6.47
N TYR A 110 -3.24 -0.25 -6.74
CA TYR A 110 -3.80 -0.41 -8.07
C TYR A 110 -4.52 0.86 -8.55
N ALA A 111 -4.35 1.16 -9.84
CA ALA A 111 -5.14 2.13 -10.57
C ALA A 111 -5.76 1.48 -11.81
N ALA A 112 -6.87 2.05 -12.27
CA ALA A 112 -7.49 1.67 -13.53
C ALA A 112 -8.23 2.84 -14.18
N GLY A 113 -8.51 2.69 -15.47
CA GLY A 113 -9.41 3.53 -16.24
C GLY A 113 -10.14 2.67 -17.26
N GLY A 114 -10.92 3.28 -18.17
CA GLY A 114 -11.63 2.52 -19.20
C GLY A 114 -10.73 1.66 -20.11
N HIS A 115 -9.47 2.06 -20.27
CA HIS A 115 -8.52 1.46 -21.21
C HIS A 115 -7.18 1.10 -20.59
N PHE A 116 -7.05 1.07 -19.26
CA PHE A 116 -5.82 0.62 -18.62
C PHE A 116 -6.08 0.08 -17.21
N ALA A 117 -5.18 -0.76 -16.74
CA ALA A 117 -5.07 -1.12 -15.34
C ALA A 117 -3.59 -1.33 -14.98
N ALA A 118 -3.19 -0.92 -13.78
CA ALA A 118 -1.80 -0.91 -13.36
C ALA A 118 -1.64 -1.33 -11.89
N GLN A 119 -0.52 -1.98 -11.61
CA GLN A 119 -0.04 -2.39 -10.30
C GLN A 119 1.21 -1.59 -9.95
N TYR A 120 1.24 -1.02 -8.75
CA TYR A 120 2.33 -0.23 -8.24
C TYR A 120 2.92 -0.82 -6.97
N ALA A 121 4.24 -0.70 -6.85
CA ALA A 121 5.03 -1.13 -5.73
C ALA A 121 5.89 0.01 -5.18
N VAL A 122 6.14 -0.02 -3.87
CA VAL A 122 7.21 0.78 -3.28
C VAL A 122 8.53 0.08 -3.56
N ASP A 123 9.40 0.72 -4.34
CA ASP A 123 10.76 0.25 -4.60
C ASP A 123 11.71 0.82 -3.54
N ASP A 124 12.14 0.00 -2.58
CA ASP A 124 13.07 0.42 -1.53
C ASP A 124 14.47 0.78 -2.07
N SER A 125 14.87 0.23 -3.22
CA SER A 125 16.17 0.48 -3.83
C SER A 125 16.21 1.84 -4.54
N GLN A 126 15.14 2.18 -5.25
CA GLN A 126 15.00 3.43 -5.99
C GLN A 126 14.34 4.53 -5.14
N LYS A 127 13.78 4.18 -3.98
CA LYS A 127 13.03 5.05 -3.07
C LYS A 127 11.90 5.80 -3.78
N GLN A 128 11.18 5.10 -4.63
CA GLN A 128 10.07 5.64 -5.43
C GLN A 128 8.95 4.61 -5.57
N LEU A 129 7.78 5.07 -6.02
CA LEU A 129 6.70 4.23 -6.48
C LEU A 129 6.98 3.82 -7.93
N VAL A 130 6.92 2.53 -8.24
CA VAL A 130 7.14 2.01 -9.60
C VAL A 130 5.94 1.19 -10.05
N ALA A 131 5.59 1.29 -11.33
CA ALA A 131 4.68 0.34 -11.95
C ALA A 131 5.42 -1.01 -12.10
N VAL A 132 4.85 -2.08 -11.54
CA VAL A 132 5.40 -3.43 -11.67
C VAL A 132 4.72 -4.22 -12.78
N LYS A 133 3.44 -3.92 -13.04
CA LYS A 133 2.67 -4.44 -14.16
C LYS A 133 1.66 -3.41 -14.64
N TYR A 134 1.43 -3.34 -15.94
CA TYR A 134 0.28 -2.62 -16.48
C TYR A 134 -0.21 -3.24 -17.78
N VAL A 135 -1.47 -2.95 -18.10
CA VAL A 135 -2.08 -3.20 -19.40
C VAL A 135 -2.65 -1.89 -19.92
N ASN A 136 -2.56 -1.68 -21.22
CA ASN A 136 -3.25 -0.60 -21.92
C ASN A 136 -3.93 -1.15 -23.16
N GLU A 137 -5.19 -0.76 -23.38
CA GLU A 137 -5.92 -0.98 -24.61
C GLU A 137 -5.75 0.24 -25.52
N ASN A 138 -5.30 -0.01 -26.74
CA ASN A 138 -5.04 0.98 -27.76
C ASN A 138 -5.97 0.75 -28.95
N PHE A 139 -6.35 1.83 -29.63
CA PHE A 139 -7.15 1.76 -30.85
C PHE A 139 -6.42 2.42 -32.01
N ASP A 140 -6.38 1.73 -33.15
CA ASP A 140 -5.92 2.35 -34.40
C ASP A 140 -6.98 3.31 -34.98
N THR A 141 -6.66 3.93 -36.12
CA THR A 141 -7.57 4.88 -36.79
C THR A 141 -8.87 4.24 -37.30
N ASP A 142 -8.88 2.93 -37.49
CA ASP A 142 -10.02 2.16 -37.97
C ASP A 142 -10.85 1.60 -36.79
N GLY A 143 -10.40 1.80 -35.55
CA GLY A 143 -11.04 1.35 -34.32
C GLY A 143 -10.71 -0.09 -33.95
N ASN A 144 -9.67 -0.70 -34.53
CA ASN A 144 -9.23 -2.02 -34.11
C ASN A 144 -8.42 -1.91 -32.81
N ALA A 145 -8.73 -2.79 -31.86
CA ALA A 145 -8.05 -2.84 -30.57
C ALA A 145 -6.69 -3.56 -30.68
N SER A 146 -5.73 -3.11 -29.88
CA SER A 146 -4.46 -3.77 -29.60
C SER A 146 -4.08 -3.50 -28.16
N TYR A 147 -3.22 -4.34 -27.57
CA TYR A 147 -2.92 -4.28 -26.15
C TYR A 147 -1.42 -4.19 -25.91
N THR A 148 -1.04 -3.21 -25.11
CA THR A 148 0.30 -3.13 -24.52
C THR A 148 0.25 -3.79 -23.15
N TYR A 149 1.15 -4.73 -22.89
CA TYR A 149 1.35 -5.35 -21.59
C TYR A 149 2.78 -5.09 -21.11
N PHE A 150 2.92 -4.69 -19.86
CA PHE A 150 4.22 -4.55 -19.21
C PHE A 150 4.28 -5.42 -17.96
N ASP A 151 5.45 -6.03 -17.76
CA ASP A 151 5.83 -6.75 -16.56
C ASP A 151 7.28 -6.42 -16.23
N SER A 152 7.59 -6.09 -14.98
CA SER A 152 8.93 -5.65 -14.58
C SER A 152 10.04 -6.68 -14.84
N GLU A 153 9.70 -7.97 -14.95
CA GLU A 153 10.68 -9.02 -15.26
C GLU A 153 10.89 -9.19 -16.78
N ASN A 154 9.84 -8.93 -17.58
CA ASN A 154 9.80 -9.27 -19.00
C ASN A 154 9.77 -8.06 -19.95
N GLY A 155 9.64 -6.85 -19.40
CA GLY A 155 9.50 -5.61 -20.14
C GLY A 155 8.13 -5.44 -20.81
N GLU A 156 8.05 -4.47 -21.71
CA GLU A 156 6.85 -4.15 -22.48
C GLU A 156 6.70 -5.05 -23.71
N GLN A 157 5.47 -5.45 -24.01
CA GLN A 157 5.08 -6.31 -25.11
C GLN A 157 3.77 -5.81 -25.74
N GLU A 158 3.64 -6.02 -27.05
CA GLU A 158 2.43 -5.71 -27.81
C GLU A 158 1.73 -7.02 -28.21
N THR A 159 0.40 -7.07 -28.06
CA THR A 159 -0.39 -8.25 -28.38
C THR A 159 -1.78 -7.87 -28.92
N GLN A 160 -2.39 -8.81 -29.63
CA GLN A 160 -3.80 -8.76 -30.06
C GLN A 160 -4.70 -9.60 -29.14
N ASP A 161 -4.11 -10.30 -28.18
CA ASP A 161 -4.83 -11.13 -27.20
C ASP A 161 -5.33 -10.25 -26.04
N PRO A 162 -6.66 -10.09 -25.88
CA PRO A 162 -7.23 -9.29 -24.79
C PRO A 162 -7.08 -9.95 -23.42
N SER A 163 -6.67 -11.22 -23.34
CA SER A 163 -6.65 -11.99 -22.09
C SER A 163 -5.81 -11.34 -20.99
N TYR A 164 -4.70 -10.68 -21.36
CA TYR A 164 -3.86 -9.93 -20.41
C TYR A 164 -4.61 -8.74 -19.81
N PHE A 165 -5.33 -8.00 -20.66
CA PHE A 165 -6.13 -6.86 -20.24
C PHE A 165 -7.27 -7.30 -19.33
N GLU A 166 -8.08 -8.26 -19.78
CA GLU A 166 -9.19 -8.82 -19.02
C GLU A 166 -8.73 -9.36 -17.65
N ASN A 167 -7.61 -10.10 -17.62
CA ASN A 167 -7.08 -10.64 -16.38
C ASN A 167 -6.63 -9.55 -15.39
N MET A 168 -5.98 -8.48 -15.87
CA MET A 168 -5.59 -7.38 -15.00
C MET A 168 -6.80 -6.67 -14.39
N PHE A 169 -7.89 -6.49 -15.16
CA PHE A 169 -9.13 -5.94 -14.62
C PHE A 169 -9.77 -6.86 -13.59
N GLU A 170 -9.79 -8.18 -13.82
CA GLU A 170 -10.28 -9.12 -12.81
C GLU A 170 -9.48 -9.05 -11.50
N ILE A 171 -8.15 -8.86 -11.58
CA ILE A 171 -7.29 -8.70 -10.40
C ILE A 171 -7.64 -7.38 -9.70
N TYR A 172 -7.71 -6.28 -10.46
CA TYR A 172 -8.09 -4.96 -9.95
C TYR A 172 -9.45 -4.99 -9.24
N GLU A 173 -10.47 -5.60 -9.83
CA GLU A 173 -11.82 -5.65 -9.26
C GLU A 173 -11.90 -6.45 -7.95
N LYS A 174 -11.04 -7.46 -7.79
CA LYS A 174 -10.93 -8.27 -6.56
C LYS A 174 -10.15 -7.56 -5.45
N ALA A 175 -9.32 -6.56 -5.80
CA ALA A 175 -8.58 -5.77 -4.83
C ALA A 175 -9.51 -4.86 -4.00
N LYS A 176 -9.10 -4.52 -2.78
CA LYS A 176 -9.90 -3.72 -1.85
C LYS A 176 -9.86 -2.26 -2.26
N ILE A 177 -10.98 -1.56 -2.14
CA ILE A 177 -11.03 -0.11 -2.31
C ILE A 177 -10.30 0.56 -1.14
N VAL A 178 -9.43 1.53 -1.43
CA VAL A 178 -8.83 2.35 -0.38
C VAL A 178 -9.91 3.23 0.24
N ASN A 179 -10.10 3.10 1.55
CA ASN A 179 -11.07 3.90 2.30
C ASN A 179 -10.35 5.05 3.01
N PHE A 180 -10.45 6.25 2.45
CA PHE A 180 -9.80 7.45 2.96
C PHE A 180 -10.56 8.06 4.14
N LYS A 181 -9.84 8.71 5.04
CA LYS A 181 -10.38 9.36 6.25
C LYS A 181 -9.81 10.77 6.41
N ARG A 182 -10.60 11.64 7.03
CA ARG A 182 -10.21 12.99 7.45
C ARG A 182 -9.98 13.02 8.96
#